data_AF-A0A538HKA8-F1
#
_entry.id   AF-A0A538HKA8-F1
#
_cell.length_a   1.000
_cell.length_b   1.000
_cell.length_c   1.000
_cell.angle_alpha   90.00
_cell.angle_beta   90.00
_cell.angle_gamma   90.00
#
_symmetry.space_group_name_H-M   'P 1'
#
loop_
_entity.id
_entity.type
_entity.pdbx_description
1 polymer ?
#
loop_
_entity_poly.entity_id
_entity_poly.type
_entity_poly.pdbx_seq_one_letter_code
_entity_poly.pdbx_strand_id
1 'polypeptide(L)'
;MAEDSADTFDDLYLGVRAGGAMRKQRRGEPLTTEEQEALGRWQRLSPWRKAIAIGAFGAGTFGLGFTLGGLVFGRWRPRRS
;
A
#
# COMPACT_ATOMS: atom_id res chain seq x y z
N MET A 1 -4.17 -14.34 13.56
CA MET A 1 -4.02 -12.91 13.99
C MET A 1 -2.63 -12.40 13.62
N ALA A 2 -1.55 -12.98 14.16
CA ALA A 2 -0.19 -12.61 13.76
C ALA A 2 0.17 -13.14 12.36
N GLU A 3 -0.22 -14.39 12.04
CA GLU A 3 0.00 -14.96 10.69
C GLU A 3 -0.74 -14.17 9.61
N ASP A 4 -2.03 -13.85 9.80
CA ASP A 4 -2.82 -13.07 8.82
C ASP A 4 -2.24 -11.66 8.57
N SER A 5 -1.64 -11.07 9.62
CA SER A 5 -0.97 -9.77 9.52
C SER A 5 0.33 -9.89 8.73
N ALA A 6 1.14 -10.92 9.01
CA ALA A 6 2.37 -11.19 8.28
C ALA A 6 2.10 -11.40 6.77
N ASP A 7 1.06 -12.17 6.44
CA ASP A 7 0.62 -12.39 5.05
C ASP A 7 0.21 -11.08 4.36
N THR A 8 -0.41 -10.15 5.09
CA THR A 8 -0.79 -8.84 4.57
C THR A 8 0.43 -7.97 4.26
N PHE A 9 1.44 -7.98 5.13
CA PHE A 9 2.69 -7.24 4.90
C PHE A 9 3.51 -7.86 3.75
N ASP A 10 3.50 -9.17 3.62
CA ASP A 10 4.15 -9.87 2.50
C ASP A 10 3.48 -9.52 1.17
N ASP A 11 2.14 -9.50 1.12
CA ASP A 11 1.39 -9.06 -0.05
C ASP A 11 1.67 -7.59 -0.38
N LEU A 12 1.77 -6.73 0.64
CA LEU A 12 2.12 -5.32 0.45
C LEU A 12 3.53 -5.17 -0.12
N TYR A 13 4.51 -5.89 0.44
CA TYR A 13 5.90 -5.85 -0.03
C TYR A 13 6.02 -6.37 -1.46
N LEU A 14 5.32 -7.47 -1.77
CA LEU A 14 5.21 -8.00 -3.12
C LEU A 14 4.59 -6.97 -4.07
N GLY A 15 3.54 -6.26 -3.65
CA GLY A 15 2.90 -5.20 -4.43
C GLY A 15 3.81 -4.02 -4.73
N VAL A 16 4.61 -3.58 -3.75
CA VAL A 16 5.61 -2.51 -3.94
C VAL A 16 6.66 -2.94 -4.95
N ARG A 17 7.22 -4.15 -4.81
CA ARG A 17 8.23 -4.70 -5.72
C ARG A 17 7.69 -4.88 -7.14
N ALA A 18 6.50 -5.45 -7.28
CA ALA A 18 5.82 -5.61 -8.54
C ALA A 18 5.45 -4.26 -9.19
N GLY A 19 5.09 -3.24 -8.40
CA GLY A 19 4.83 -1.89 -8.90
C GLY A 19 6.07 -1.21 -9.47
N GLY A 20 7.23 -1.41 -8.84
CA GLY A 20 8.53 -0.99 -9.37
C GLY A 20 8.85 -1.67 -10.71
N ALA A 21 8.71 -2.99 -10.75
CA ALA A 21 8.89 -3.78 -11.96
C ALA A 21 7.93 -3.34 -13.08
N MET A 22 6.65 -3.09 -12.78
CA MET A 22 5.68 -2.66 -13.77
C MET A 22 6.01 -1.28 -14.36
N ARG A 23 6.50 -0.33 -13.55
CA ARG A 23 6.97 0.98 -14.03
C ARG A 23 8.18 0.84 -14.95
N LYS A 24 9.11 -0.04 -14.59
CA LYS A 24 10.30 -0.37 -15.37
C LYS A 24 9.93 -1.00 -16.72
N GLN A 25 9.01 -1.97 -16.70
CA GLN A 25 8.44 -2.60 -17.89
C GLN A 25 7.80 -1.57 -18.84
N ARG A 26 7.04 -0.61 -18.31
CA ARG A 26 6.43 0.47 -19.11
C ARG A 26 7.45 1.40 -19.77
N ARG A 27 8.66 1.50 -19.22
CA ARG A 27 9.77 2.26 -19.81
C ARG A 27 10.57 1.45 -20.83
N GLY A 28 10.22 0.18 -21.06
CA GLY A 28 10.95 -0.71 -21.96
C GLY A 28 12.30 -1.19 -21.41
N GLU A 29 12.57 -0.97 -20.13
CA GLU A 29 13.78 -1.45 -19.47
C GLU A 29 13.70 -2.97 -19.23
N PRO A 30 14.80 -3.72 -19.37
CA PRO A 30 14.82 -5.15 -19.12
C PRO A 30 14.54 -5.45 -17.64
N LEU A 31 13.60 -6.36 -17.40
CA LEU A 31 13.28 -6.84 -16.06
C LEU A 31 14.24 -7.96 -15.65
N THR A 32 14.77 -7.89 -14.44
CA THR A 32 15.51 -9.01 -13.84
C THR A 32 14.57 -10.19 -13.57
N THR A 33 15.12 -11.39 -13.41
CA THR A 33 14.34 -12.60 -13.08
C THR A 33 13.47 -12.39 -11.83
N GLU A 34 14.03 -11.76 -10.80
CA GLU A 34 13.30 -11.47 -9.57
C GLU A 34 12.16 -10.46 -9.76
N GLU A 35 12.34 -9.46 -10.63
CA GLU A 35 11.30 -8.49 -10.97
C GLU A 35 10.15 -9.14 -11.74
N GLN A 36 10.47 -10.05 -12.67
CA GLN A 36 9.47 -10.82 -13.42
C GLN A 36 8.69 -11.76 -12.50
N GLU A 37 9.36 -12.45 -11.58
CA GLU A 37 8.70 -13.31 -10.60
C GLU A 37 7.83 -12.52 -9.63
N ALA A 38 8.30 -11.37 -9.13
CA ALA A 38 7.50 -10.50 -8.27
C ALA A 38 6.25 -10.00 -9.02
N LEU A 39 6.40 -9.56 -10.26
CA LEU A 39 5.29 -9.13 -11.10
C LEU A 39 4.30 -10.26 -11.37
N GLY A 40 4.79 -11.45 -11.70
CA GLY A 40 3.96 -12.63 -11.94
C GLY A 40 3.21 -13.09 -10.69
N ARG A 41 3.87 -13.13 -9.53
CA ARG A 41 3.23 -13.46 -8.25
C ARG A 41 2.18 -12.42 -7.86
N TRP A 42 2.48 -11.13 -8.04
CA TRP A 42 1.51 -10.06 -7.80
C TRP A 42 0.31 -10.17 -8.75
N GLN A 43 0.50 -10.46 -10.03
CA GLN A 43 -0.61 -10.63 -10.97
C GLN A 43 -1.53 -11.79 -10.57
N ARG A 44 -0.96 -12.90 -10.06
CA ARG A 44 -1.70 -14.09 -9.60
C ARG A 44 -2.43 -13.92 -8.27
N LEU A 45 -2.06 -12.93 -7.45
CA LEU A 45 -2.80 -12.64 -6.21
C LEU A 45 -4.26 -12.28 -6.51
N SER A 46 -5.16 -12.78 -5.66
CA SER A 46 -6.58 -12.50 -5.80
C SER A 46 -6.86 -10.99 -5.62
N PRO A 47 -7.90 -10.45 -6.30
CA PRO A 47 -8.27 -9.04 -6.16
C PRO A 47 -8.53 -8.62 -4.71
N TRP A 48 -9.09 -9.51 -3.91
CA TRP A 48 -9.37 -9.29 -2.49
C TRP A 48 -8.09 -9.09 -1.66
N ARG A 49 -7.06 -9.93 -1.87
CA ARG A 49 -5.76 -9.79 -1.18
C ARG A 49 -5.05 -8.50 -1.55
N LYS A 50 -5.08 -8.13 -2.84
CA LYS A 50 -4.57 -6.83 -3.31
C LYS A 50 -5.29 -5.66 -2.64
N ALA A 51 -6.61 -5.73 -2.53
CA ALA A 51 -7.42 -4.69 -1.89
C ALA A 51 -7.10 -4.55 -0.40
N ILE A 52 -6.94 -5.66 0.33
CA ILE A 52 -6.52 -5.65 1.73
C ILE A 52 -5.13 -5.04 1.88
N ALA A 53 -4.13 -5.49 1.11
CA ALA A 53 -2.76 -5.00 1.21
C ALA A 53 -2.67 -3.48 0.96
N ILE A 54 -3.31 -2.99 -0.12
CA ILE A 54 -3.33 -1.56 -0.45
C ILE A 54 -4.19 -0.77 0.55
N GLY A 55 -5.33 -1.32 0.96
CA GLY A 55 -6.29 -0.69 1.87
C GLY A 55 -5.74 -0.55 3.28
N ALA A 56 -5.06 -1.57 3.81
CA ALA A 56 -4.40 -1.53 5.11
C ALA A 56 -3.26 -0.50 5.14
N PHE A 57 -2.45 -0.45 4.07
CA PHE A 57 -1.43 0.59 3.92
C PHE A 57 -2.05 1.99 3.87
N GLY A 58 -3.07 2.19 3.04
CA GLY A 58 -3.77 3.48 2.92
C GLY A 58 -4.43 3.92 4.22
N ALA A 59 -5.14 3.02 4.91
CA ALA A 59 -5.75 3.29 6.21
C ALA A 59 -4.68 3.59 7.27
N GLY A 60 -3.54 2.89 7.26
CA GLY A 60 -2.42 3.18 8.14
C GLY A 60 -1.81 4.56 7.89
N THR A 61 -1.41 4.86 6.65
CA THR A 61 -0.74 6.12 6.30
C THR A 61 -1.67 7.33 6.41
N PHE A 62 -2.87 7.26 5.81
CA PHE A 62 -3.80 8.39 5.76
C PHE A 62 -4.69 8.47 7.00
N GLY A 63 -5.02 7.36 7.65
CA GLY A 63 -5.74 7.35 8.93
C GLY A 63 -4.91 7.91 10.07
N LEU A 64 -3.59 7.65 10.13
CA LEU A 64 -2.70 8.35 11.07
C LEU A 64 -2.64 9.85 10.75
N GLY A 65 -2.52 10.21 9.47
CA GLY A 65 -2.50 11.60 9.02
C GLY A 65 -3.77 12.36 9.39
N PHE A 66 -4.94 11.72 9.28
CA PHE A 66 -6.22 12.27 9.72
C PHE A 66 -6.34 12.35 11.25
N THR A 67 -5.82 11.36 11.98
CA THR A 67 -5.88 11.35 13.46
C THR A 67 -4.93 12.40 14.04
N LEU A 68 -3.71 12.52 13.51
CA LEU A 68 -2.74 13.55 13.89
C LEU A 68 -3.13 14.94 13.37
N GLY A 69 -3.58 15.04 12.12
CA GLY A 69 -4.07 16.28 11.52
C GLY A 69 -5.35 16.77 12.19
N GLY A 70 -6.28 15.88 12.53
CA GLY A 70 -7.49 16.19 13.29
C GLY A 70 -7.18 16.66 14.72
N LEU A 71 -6.09 16.16 15.33
CA LEU A 71 -5.61 16.67 16.62
C LEU A 71 -4.98 18.08 16.51
N VAL A 72 -4.27 18.36 15.42
CA VAL A 72 -3.61 19.67 15.17
C VAL A 72 -4.60 20.73 14.65
N PHE A 73 -5.54 20.37 13.78
CA PHE A 73 -6.55 21.25 13.17
C PHE A 73 -7.91 21.23 13.89
N GLY A 74 -8.15 20.30 14.82
CA GLY A 74 -9.35 20.23 15.65
C GLY A 74 -9.51 21.41 16.60
N ARG A 75 -8.49 22.28 16.71
CA ARG A 75 -8.61 23.58 17.37
C ARG A 75 -9.25 24.63 16.44
N TRP A 76 -10.37 24.27 15.82
CA TRP A 76 -11.25 25.23 15.17
C TRP A 76 -11.89 26.12 16.25
N ARG A 77 -11.48 27.38 16.20
CA ARG A 77 -11.82 28.48 17.13
C ARG A 77 -13.34 28.63 17.30
N PRO A 78 -13.86 28.89 18.52
CA PRO A 78 -15.28 29.15 18.69
C PRO A 78 -15.68 30.40 17.90
N ARG A 79 -16.75 30.31 17.10
CA ARG A 79 -17.43 31.50 16.57
C ARG A 79 -17.97 32.25 17.78
N ARG A 80 -17.42 33.44 18.06
CA ARG A 80 -18.09 34.40 18.95
C ARG A 80 -19.35 34.84 18.22
N SER A 81 -20.50 34.54 18.84
CA SER A 81 -21.78 35.12 18.48
C SER A 81 -21.84 36.59 18.88
#